data_AF-A0A3D2VCK6-F1
#
_entry.id   AF-A0A3D2VCK6-F1
#
_cell.length_a   1.000
_cell.length_b   1.000
_cell.length_c   1.000
_cell.angle_alpha   90.00
_cell.angle_beta   90.00
_cell.angle_gamma   90.00
#
_symmetry.space_group_name_H-M   'P 1'
#
loop_
_entity.id
_entity.type
_entity.pdbx_description
1 polymer ?
#
loop_
_entity_poly.entity_id
_entity_poly.type
_entity_poly.pdbx_seq_one_letter_code
_entity_poly.pdbx_strand_id
1 'polypeptide(L)'
;FWVTDLLHGERLGDGIPAIGTMLSEMVPPNFTRWQQWIRPMFDTIAMSVAGTALAIILSLPVAFLAARNTTLGPITYHLVRLFLNAMRAIPELIMGIVFVAAVGFGMLPGVLALGLHSIGM
;
A
#
# COMPACT_ATOMS: atom_id res chain seq x y z
N PHE A 1 -9.39 23.29 -13.07
CA PHE A 1 -10.56 23.03 -13.92
C PHE A 1 -10.41 23.60 -15.33
N TRP A 2 -10.24 24.92 -15.52
CA TRP A 2 -9.90 25.51 -16.84
C TRP A 2 -8.41 25.40 -17.21
N VAL A 3 -7.53 25.17 -16.25
CA VAL A 3 -6.06 25.09 -16.46
C VAL A 3 -5.60 23.72 -16.97
N THR A 4 -6.45 22.69 -16.84
CA THR A 4 -6.09 21.29 -17.13
C THR A 4 -6.76 20.73 -18.37
N ASP A 5 -7.58 21.52 -19.08
CA ASP A 5 -8.33 21.10 -20.28
C ASP A 5 -9.09 19.77 -20.15
N LEU A 6 -9.42 19.39 -18.91
CA LEU A 6 -9.92 18.05 -18.56
C LEU A 6 -11.29 17.74 -19.20
N LEU A 7 -12.04 18.77 -19.60
CA LEU A 7 -13.36 18.69 -20.24
C LEU A 7 -13.33 19.15 -21.71
N HIS A 8 -12.23 18.91 -22.43
CA HIS A 8 -12.20 19.07 -23.88
C HIS A 8 -12.80 17.83 -24.56
N GLY A 9 -13.86 18.04 -25.34
CA GLY A 9 -14.58 16.96 -26.04
C GLY A 9 -13.68 16.09 -26.93
N GLU A 10 -12.61 16.66 -27.48
CA GLU A 10 -11.61 15.94 -28.29
C GLU A 10 -10.79 14.95 -27.43
N ARG A 11 -10.27 15.36 -26.27
CA ARG A 11 -9.49 14.47 -25.37
C ARG A 11 -10.33 13.35 -24.76
N LEU A 12 -11.61 13.64 -24.46
CA LEU A 12 -12.58 12.63 -24.03
C LEU A 12 -12.89 11.65 -25.16
N GLY A 13 -13.00 12.16 -26.40
CA GLY A 13 -13.16 11.35 -27.61
C GLY A 13 -11.98 10.41 -27.85
N ASP A 14 -10.76 10.85 -27.59
CA ASP A 14 -9.52 10.06 -27.76
C ASP A 14 -9.31 9.02 -26.65
N GLY A 15 -9.88 9.21 -25.46
CA GLY A 15 -9.80 8.25 -24.36
C GLY A 15 -10.65 7.00 -24.57
N ILE A 16 -11.81 7.14 -25.23
CA ILE A 16 -12.72 6.03 -25.54
C ILE A 16 -12.05 4.92 -26.38
N PRO A 17 -11.37 5.22 -27.51
CA PRO A 17 -10.69 4.19 -28.28
C PRO A 17 -9.54 3.55 -27.50
N ALA A 18 -8.84 4.28 -26.62
CA ALA A 18 -7.78 3.71 -25.78
C ALA A 18 -8.31 2.64 -24.80
N ILE A 19 -9.47 2.87 -24.18
CA ILE A 19 -10.16 1.87 -23.36
C ILE A 19 -10.55 0.66 -24.23
N GLY A 20 -11.05 0.90 -25.44
CA GLY A 20 -11.36 -0.16 -26.40
C GLY A 20 -10.14 -1.00 -26.79
N THR A 21 -8.99 -0.37 -27.04
CA THR A 21 -7.73 -1.05 -27.33
C THR A 21 -7.27 -1.90 -26.16
N MET A 22 -7.26 -1.37 -24.93
CA MET A 22 -6.88 -2.15 -23.74
C MET A 22 -7.80 -3.37 -23.54
N LEU A 23 -9.12 -3.19 -23.71
CA LEU A 23 -10.07 -4.31 -23.60
C LEU A 23 -9.83 -5.38 -24.67
N SER A 24 -9.50 -4.96 -25.90
CA SER A 24 -9.16 -5.88 -26.98
C SER A 24 -7.83 -6.59 -26.76
N GLU A 25 -6.85 -5.95 -26.11
CA GLU A 25 -5.57 -6.58 -25.75
C GLU A 25 -5.70 -7.57 -24.59
N MET A 26 -6.72 -7.42 -23.74
CA MET A 26 -7.03 -8.37 -22.68
C MET A 26 -7.69 -9.66 -23.19
N VAL A 27 -8.19 -9.69 -24.45
CA VAL A 27 -8.98 -10.81 -25.00
C VAL A 27 -8.46 -11.24 -26.40
N PRO A 28 -8.02 -12.50 -26.60
CA PRO A 28 -8.16 -13.66 -25.71
C PRO A 28 -7.01 -13.80 -24.69
N PRO A 29 -7.29 -14.07 -23.40
CA PRO A 29 -6.26 -14.28 -22.40
C PRO A 29 -5.39 -15.50 -22.73
N ASN A 30 -4.07 -15.31 -22.67
CA ASN A 30 -3.11 -16.37 -22.94
C ASN A 30 -2.73 -17.12 -21.64
N PHE A 31 -3.20 -18.36 -21.50
CA PHE A 31 -2.93 -19.21 -20.33
C PHE A 31 -1.69 -20.11 -20.47
N THR A 32 -0.92 -20.01 -21.56
CA THR A 32 0.23 -20.88 -21.81
C THR A 32 1.31 -20.76 -20.73
N ARG A 33 1.42 -19.59 -20.07
CA ARG A 33 2.49 -19.28 -19.09
C ARG A 33 2.02 -19.35 -17.62
N TRP A 34 0.94 -20.05 -17.31
CA TRP A 34 0.37 -20.13 -15.96
C TRP A 34 1.38 -20.54 -14.88
N GLN A 35 2.35 -21.40 -15.21
CA GLN A 35 3.42 -21.83 -14.30
C GLN A 35 4.28 -20.67 -13.78
N GLN A 36 4.40 -19.59 -14.55
CA GLN A 36 5.19 -18.43 -14.18
C GLN A 36 4.46 -17.50 -13.21
N TRP A 37 3.14 -17.65 -13.05
CA TRP A 37 2.34 -16.85 -12.12
C TRP A 37 2.37 -17.42 -10.70
N ILE A 38 2.63 -18.72 -10.56
CA ILE A 38 2.62 -19.41 -9.27
C ILE A 38 3.60 -18.75 -8.29
N ARG A 39 4.83 -18.46 -8.72
CA ARG A 39 5.84 -17.87 -7.84
C ARG A 39 5.46 -16.46 -7.36
N PRO A 40 5.10 -15.49 -8.24
CA PRO A 40 4.57 -14.19 -7.81
C PRO A 40 3.34 -14.25 -6.91
N MET A 41 2.45 -15.22 -7.12
CA MET A 41 1.28 -15.43 -6.24
C MET A 41 1.71 -15.83 -4.83
N PHE A 42 2.64 -16.79 -4.71
CA PHE A 42 3.23 -17.14 -3.42
C PHE A 42 4.00 -15.98 -2.79
N ASP A 43 4.73 -15.20 -3.59
CA ASP A 43 5.42 -14.01 -3.10
C ASP A 43 4.42 -12.99 -2.52
N THR A 44 3.23 -12.84 -3.12
CA THR A 44 2.18 -11.95 -2.60
C THR A 44 1.61 -12.45 -1.26
N ILE A 45 1.38 -13.77 -1.14
CA ILE A 45 0.89 -14.37 0.10
C ILE A 45 1.95 -14.27 1.21
N ALA A 46 3.20 -14.61 0.90
CA ALA A 46 4.29 -14.50 1.86
C ALA A 46 4.49 -13.03 2.29
N MET A 47 4.32 -12.07 1.37
CA MET A 47 4.39 -10.64 1.68
C MET A 47 3.29 -10.20 2.65
N SER A 48 2.04 -10.62 2.42
CA SER A 48 0.93 -10.24 3.30
C SER A 48 1.02 -10.89 4.68
N VAL A 49 1.45 -12.16 4.75
CA VAL A 49 1.68 -12.87 6.02
C VAL A 49 2.83 -12.24 6.80
N ALA A 50 3.96 -11.97 6.16
CA ALA A 50 5.11 -11.33 6.79
C ALA A 50 4.78 -9.90 7.25
N GLY A 51 4.06 -9.12 6.42
CA GLY A 51 3.60 -7.78 6.76
C GLY A 51 2.68 -7.78 7.98
N THR A 52 1.74 -8.71 8.04
CA THR A 52 0.83 -8.87 9.18
C THR A 52 1.57 -9.30 10.45
N ALA A 53 2.51 -10.24 10.34
CA ALA A 53 3.33 -10.67 11.48
C ALA A 53 4.15 -9.50 12.05
N LEU A 54 4.77 -8.71 11.17
CA LEU A 54 5.50 -7.50 11.56
C LEU A 54 4.57 -6.47 12.22
N ALA A 55 3.37 -6.26 11.66
CA ALA A 55 2.37 -5.36 12.23
C ALA A 55 1.94 -5.82 13.63
N ILE A 56 1.71 -7.11 13.87
CA ILE A 56 1.33 -7.64 15.19
C ILE A 56 2.44 -7.38 16.21
N ILE A 57 3.69 -7.69 15.86
CA ILE A 57 4.84 -7.55 16.76
C ILE A 57 5.04 -6.08 17.16
N LEU A 58 4.89 -5.15 16.22
CA LEU A 58 5.08 -3.72 16.47
C LEU A 58 3.85 -3.02 17.05
N SER A 59 2.64 -3.43 16.67
CA SER A 59 1.40 -2.81 17.17
C SER A 59 1.12 -3.15 18.63
N LEU A 60 1.47 -4.34 19.11
CA LEU A 60 1.31 -4.73 20.52
C LEU A 60 1.93 -3.71 21.49
N PRO A 61 3.25 -3.43 21.46
CA PRO A 61 3.86 -2.47 22.39
C PRO A 61 3.32 -1.05 22.20
N VAL A 62 3.06 -0.64 20.96
CA VAL A 62 2.50 0.68 20.64
C VAL A 62 1.08 0.84 21.20
N ALA A 63 0.26 -0.21 21.14
CA ALA A 63 -1.10 -0.22 21.69
C ALA A 63 -1.11 -0.09 23.22
N PHE A 64 -0.20 -0.77 23.92
CA PHE A 64 -0.04 -0.60 25.37
C PHE A 64 0.36 0.84 25.73
N LEU A 65 1.28 1.44 24.96
CA LEU A 65 1.67 2.84 25.17
C LEU A 65 0.57 3.84 24.81
N ALA A 66 -0.32 3.50 23.87
CA ALA A 66 -1.46 4.33 23.46
C ALA A 66 -2.68 4.21 24.40
N ALA A 67 -2.70 3.23 25.30
CA ALA A 67 -3.83 3.00 26.19
C ALA A 67 -3.78 3.93 27.41
N ARG A 68 -4.86 4.70 27.65
CA ARG A 68 -4.96 5.67 28.77
C ARG A 68 -4.66 5.09 30.15
N ASN A 69 -4.83 3.79 30.34
CA ASN A 69 -4.61 3.10 31.61
C ASN A 69 -3.14 2.67 31.84
N THR A 70 -2.37 2.50 30.78
CA THR A 70 -1.02 1.92 30.83
C THR A 70 0.07 2.93 30.45
N THR A 71 -0.28 4.06 29.82
CA THR A 71 0.69 5.09 29.47
C THR A 71 1.33 5.73 30.71
N LEU A 72 2.67 5.84 30.70
CA LEU A 72 3.50 6.48 31.74
C LEU A 72 3.23 7.99 31.94
N GLY A 73 2.44 8.65 31.08
CA GLY A 73 2.06 10.06 31.23
C GLY A 73 1.31 10.65 30.02
N PRO A 74 0.69 11.84 30.16
CA PRO A 74 -0.12 12.46 29.11
C PRO A 74 0.67 12.83 27.85
N ILE A 75 1.94 13.21 27.98
CA ILE A 75 2.79 13.57 26.84
C ILE A 75 3.04 12.34 25.94
N THR A 76 3.45 11.22 26.53
CA THR A 76 3.69 9.97 25.81
C THR A 76 2.43 9.48 25.11
N TYR A 77 1.27 9.63 25.75
CA TYR A 77 -0.03 9.27 25.18
C TYR A 77 -0.32 10.07 23.89
N HIS A 78 -0.11 11.39 23.95
CA HIS A 78 -0.33 12.26 22.79
C HIS A 78 0.68 12.02 21.67
N LEU A 79 1.96 11.77 22.00
CA LEU A 79 3.00 11.48 21.01
C LEU A 79 2.72 10.16 20.27
N VAL A 80 2.38 9.10 20.99
CA VAL A 80 2.08 7.80 20.37
C VAL A 80 0.83 7.88 19.50
N ARG A 81 -0.22 8.60 19.93
CA ARG A 81 -1.40 8.84 19.10
C ARG A 81 -1.09 9.68 17.87
N LEU A 82 -0.24 10.70 18.01
CA LEU A 82 0.20 11.50 16.86
C LEU A 82 0.94 10.64 15.84
N PHE A 83 1.82 9.76 16.32
CA PHE A 83 2.53 8.80 15.47
C PHE A 83 1.56 7.85 14.74
N LEU A 84 0.61 7.25 15.46
CA LEU A 84 -0.42 6.38 14.86
C LEU A 84 -1.26 7.13 13.81
N ASN A 85 -1.68 8.36 14.11
CA ASN A 85 -2.42 9.20 13.18
C ASN A 85 -1.58 9.53 11.93
N ALA A 86 -0.28 9.77 12.08
CA ALA A 86 0.62 10.01 10.94
C ALA A 86 0.77 8.75 10.07
N MET A 87 0.92 7.56 10.67
CA MET A 87 0.98 6.30 9.93
C MET A 87 -0.31 6.01 9.14
N ARG A 88 -1.48 6.40 9.68
CA ARG A 88 -2.77 6.31 8.95
C ARG A 88 -2.92 7.33 7.84
N ALA A 89 -2.31 8.51 7.98
CA ALA A 89 -2.44 9.59 7.02
C ALA A 89 -1.63 9.35 5.75
N ILE A 90 -0.53 8.60 5.83
CA ILE A 90 0.31 8.28 4.67
C ILE A 90 -0.27 7.05 3.95
N PRO A 91 -0.65 7.15 2.67
CA PRO A 91 -1.10 6.00 1.88
C PRO A 91 -0.02 4.93 1.74
N GLU A 92 -0.44 3.67 1.72
CA GLU A 92 0.46 2.52 1.55
C GLU A 92 1.31 2.59 0.28
N LEU A 93 0.76 3.15 -0.81
CA LEU A 93 1.47 3.32 -2.08
C LEU A 93 2.68 4.25 -1.93
N ILE A 94 2.53 5.34 -1.17
CA ILE A 94 3.61 6.30 -0.93
C ILE A 94 4.70 5.63 -0.07
N MET A 95 4.31 4.92 0.99
CA MET A 95 5.23 4.13 1.81
C MET A 95 5.98 3.10 0.96
N GLY A 96 5.27 2.41 0.07
CA GLY A 96 5.86 1.46 -0.88
C GLY A 96 6.94 2.10 -1.75
N ILE A 97 6.66 3.26 -2.36
CA ILE A 97 7.65 3.97 -3.19
C ILE A 97 8.87 4.38 -2.36
N VAL A 98 8.67 4.88 -1.14
CA VAL A 98 9.78 5.26 -0.23
C VAL A 98 10.63 4.05 0.14
N PHE A 99 10.02 2.91 0.48
CA PHE A 99 10.76 1.70 0.83
C PHE A 99 11.45 1.06 -0.38
N VAL A 100 10.86 1.13 -1.57
CA VAL A 100 11.53 0.70 -2.81
C VAL A 100 12.78 1.57 -3.05
N ALA A 101 12.69 2.89 -2.83
CA ALA A 101 13.85 3.76 -2.95
C ALA A 101 14.94 3.47 -1.89
N ALA A 102 14.55 3.06 -0.68
CA ALA A 102 15.48 2.79 0.42
C ALA A 102 16.14 1.40 0.36
N VAL A 103 15.39 0.35 -0.01
CA VAL A 103 15.83 -1.06 0.08
C VAL A 103 15.98 -1.70 -1.30
N GLY A 104 15.44 -1.09 -2.36
CA GLY A 104 15.41 -1.62 -3.72
C GLY A 104 14.12 -2.40 -4.03
N PHE A 105 14.01 -2.88 -5.28
CA PHE A 105 12.88 -3.68 -5.73
C PHE A 105 12.89 -5.09 -5.14
N GLY A 106 11.72 -5.59 -4.77
CA GLY A 106 11.54 -6.95 -4.28
C GLY A 106 10.34 -7.08 -3.35
N MET A 107 10.27 -8.20 -2.63
CA MET A 107 9.21 -8.47 -1.64
C MET A 107 9.32 -7.58 -0.39
N LEU A 108 10.53 -7.31 0.08
CA LEU A 108 10.79 -6.58 1.33
C LEU A 108 10.14 -5.19 1.42
N PRO A 109 10.25 -4.29 0.43
CA PRO A 109 9.61 -2.98 0.52
C PRO A 109 8.09 -3.07 0.64
N GLY A 110 7.48 -4.08 0.01
CA GLY A 110 6.06 -4.36 0.14
C GLY A 110 5.68 -4.84 1.54
N VAL A 111 6.44 -5.77 2.12
CA VAL A 111 6.25 -6.23 3.52
C VAL A 111 6.33 -5.05 4.50
N LEU A 112 7.32 -4.18 4.33
CA LEU A 112 7.51 -3.01 5.19
C LEU A 112 6.38 -1.99 5.02
N ALA A 113 5.97 -1.70 3.80
CA ALA A 113 4.88 -0.76 3.52
C ALA A 113 3.54 -1.24 4.10
N LEU A 114 3.17 -2.50 3.83
CA LEU A 114 1.95 -3.10 4.37
C LEU A 114 1.99 -3.20 5.89
N GLY A 115 3.11 -3.65 6.46
CA GLY A 115 3.26 -3.85 7.89
C GLY A 115 3.19 -2.54 8.68
N LEU A 116 3.91 -1.50 8.25
CA LEU A 116 3.86 -0.19 8.92
C LEU A 116 2.51 0.51 8.78
N HIS A 117 1.90 0.46 7.60
CA HIS A 117 0.56 1.03 7.41
C HIS A 117 -0.48 0.35 8.32
N SER A 118 -0.37 -0.97 8.48
CA SER A 118 -1.27 -1.76 9.33
C SER A 118 -1.12 -1.47 10.84
N ILE A 119 0.01 -0.91 11.31
CA ILE A 119 0.15 -0.49 12.72
C ILE A 119 -0.75 0.70 13.04
N GLY A 120 -0.94 1.60 12.06
CA GLY A 120 -1.77 2.78 12.23
C GLY A 120 -3.26 2.46 12.28
N MET A 121 -3.70 1.37 11.63
CA MET A 121 -5.11 1.01 11.40
C MET A 121 -5.77 0.43 12.65
#